data_AF-A0A850YMZ6-F1
#
_entry.id   AF-A0A850YMZ6-F1
#
_cell.length_a   1.000
_cell.length_b   1.000
_cell.length_c   1.000
_cell.angle_alpha   90.00
_cell.angle_beta   90.00
_cell.angle_gamma   90.00
#
_symmetry.space_group_name_H-M   'P 1'
#
loop_
_entity.id
_entity.type
_entity.pdbx_description
1 polymer ?
#
loop_
_entity_poly.entity_id
_entity_poly.type
_entity_poly.pdbx_seq_one_letter_code
_entity_poly.pdbx_strand_id
1 'polypeptide(L)'
;EGLIEFHGSFQEMFEFFCKHSTIHGTVRLLCSGGGRARPALWRLLLLASLAMLYWQFALIFSQFWAYPVVLTMSMHSEPKMFPAVTVCNLDPYRFELVSEHLAQLDRMAEESITFLYGINTSARLFHLKDRKIHVQALANLSSSGFKLSQNFSLLRMSDLRSGKKHSSVGFRLCNSTGGNCFFKTYSSGMDAILEWYRFHYMNIMAQLPLIIDISQHEEQIEDVVYSCQYDGEPCRPSDYVHFHHPVFGSCYTFNSKGTDPFWTATKPGIPYGLSLILRAEQKDHIPLLSTVAGVKVMIHNHNQTPFLEHEGFDIRPGIATTIGIQQDEVNRLGGNYGKCTRDGDDVAVELLYNSSYTLQACLHSCFQHTMLRECGCGYLYYPLPAGAQHCDYNKHPAWGHCFYQLYNRLRNHHLNCFQQCPKPCRESLYKVSAGTAKWPSAKSQDWVRQALRHQNGYNSTSSRRDIAKVTIFYQQLNYQAVHEAPLLS
;
A
#
# COMPACT_ATOMS: atom_id res chain seq x y z
N GLU A 1 55.59 -10.20 -61.87
CA GLU A 1 54.41 -10.17 -62.76
C GLU A 1 53.39 -11.15 -62.21
N GLY A 2 52.30 -10.65 -61.63
CA GLY A 2 51.22 -11.49 -61.13
C GLY A 2 50.42 -12.02 -62.31
N LEU A 3 50.61 -13.29 -62.64
CA LEU A 3 49.72 -14.01 -63.55
C LEU A 3 48.34 -14.08 -62.88
N ILE A 4 47.42 -13.25 -63.35
CA ILE A 4 46.00 -13.54 -63.21
C ILE A 4 45.78 -14.75 -64.12
N GLU A 5 45.85 -15.96 -63.55
CA GLU A 5 45.47 -17.19 -64.26
C GLU A 5 43.97 -17.11 -64.58
N PHE A 6 43.65 -16.75 -65.82
CA PHE A 6 42.32 -16.93 -66.35
C PHE A 6 42.14 -18.42 -66.66
N HIS A 7 41.45 -19.13 -65.76
CA HIS A 7 41.03 -20.51 -66.04
C HIS A 7 40.19 -20.54 -67.32
N GLY A 8 40.59 -21.34 -68.31
CA GLY A 8 39.97 -21.38 -69.63
C GLY A 8 38.58 -21.99 -69.64
N SER A 9 38.20 -22.69 -68.57
CA SER A 9 36.86 -23.21 -68.36
C SER A 9 36.53 -23.32 -66.87
N PHE A 10 35.23 -23.35 -66.56
CA PHE A 10 34.75 -23.59 -65.20
C PHE A 10 35.24 -24.94 -64.63
N GLN A 11 35.58 -25.89 -65.50
CA GLN A 11 36.04 -27.23 -65.15
C GLN A 11 37.52 -27.24 -64.69
N GLU A 12 38.40 -26.49 -65.36
CA GLU A 12 39.81 -26.37 -64.96
C GLU A 12 39.97 -25.66 -63.61
N MET A 13 39.21 -24.59 -63.41
CA MET A 13 39.15 -23.87 -62.12
C MET A 13 38.73 -24.80 -60.99
N PHE A 14 37.77 -25.70 -61.27
CA PHE A 14 37.25 -26.63 -60.30
C PHE A 14 38.20 -27.78 -59.97
N GLU A 15 38.90 -28.32 -60.97
CA GLU A 15 39.95 -29.33 -60.75
C GLU A 15 41.15 -28.77 -59.98
N PHE A 16 41.55 -27.53 -60.27
CA PHE A 16 42.59 -26.83 -59.52
C PHE A 16 42.18 -26.64 -58.05
N PHE A 17 40.95 -26.16 -57.81
CA PHE A 17 40.39 -26.04 -56.46
C PHE A 17 40.38 -27.39 -55.72
N CYS A 18 40.00 -28.49 -56.38
CA CYS A 18 39.97 -29.80 -55.73
C CYS A 18 41.35 -30.39 -55.42
N LYS A 19 42.40 -30.01 -56.15
CA LYS A 19 43.79 -30.43 -55.88
C LYS A 19 44.48 -29.58 -54.82
N HIS A 20 44.16 -28.29 -54.73
CA HIS A 20 44.88 -27.32 -53.87
C HIS A 20 44.10 -26.85 -52.64
N SER A 21 42.79 -27.11 -52.55
CA SER A 21 41.98 -26.71 -51.38
C SER A 21 42.22 -27.63 -50.18
N THR A 22 42.49 -27.02 -49.02
CA THR A 22 42.61 -27.71 -47.73
C THR A 22 41.26 -27.99 -47.07
N ILE A 23 40.14 -27.58 -47.70
CA ILE A 23 38.79 -27.79 -47.19
C ILE A 23 38.34 -29.22 -47.50
N HIS A 24 38.67 -30.16 -46.61
CA HIS A 24 38.43 -31.59 -46.81
C HIS A 24 36.96 -31.97 -47.10
N GLY A 25 35.99 -31.16 -46.65
CA GLY A 25 34.56 -31.41 -46.89
C GLY A 25 34.12 -31.18 -48.33
N THR A 26 34.58 -30.10 -48.97
CA THR A 26 34.17 -29.72 -50.33
C THR A 26 34.79 -30.63 -51.40
N VAL A 27 36.07 -31.00 -51.21
CA VAL A 27 36.79 -31.95 -52.09
C VAL A 27 36.09 -33.32 -52.11
N ARG A 28 35.62 -33.82 -50.96
CA ARG A 28 34.90 -35.12 -50.86
C ARG A 28 33.46 -35.07 -51.39
N LEU A 29 32.84 -33.90 -51.41
CA LEU A 29 31.47 -33.68 -51.90
C LEU A 29 31.39 -33.61 -53.43
N LEU A 30 32.46 -33.11 -54.06
CA LEU A 30 32.47 -32.68 -55.46
C LEU A 30 33.50 -33.39 -56.35
N CYS A 31 34.60 -33.90 -55.80
CA CYS A 31 35.72 -34.47 -56.56
C CYS A 31 36.00 -35.95 -56.25
N SER A 32 34.99 -36.68 -55.75
CA SER A 32 35.08 -38.12 -55.48
C SER A 32 34.88 -38.94 -56.77
N GLY A 33 35.94 -39.60 -57.24
CA GLY A 33 35.90 -40.48 -58.41
C GLY A 33 35.08 -41.77 -58.21
N GLY A 34 34.31 -42.15 -59.23
CA GLY A 34 33.89 -43.52 -59.52
C GLY A 34 32.61 -44.07 -58.85
N GLY A 35 32.07 -43.46 -57.79
CA GLY A 35 30.87 -44.00 -57.12
C GLY A 35 29.98 -42.94 -56.46
N ARG A 36 28.66 -42.96 -56.77
CA ARG A 36 27.67 -41.98 -56.27
C ARG A 36 27.42 -42.04 -54.74
N ALA A 37 27.78 -43.14 -54.09
CA ALA A 37 27.52 -43.34 -52.65
C ALA A 37 28.36 -42.43 -51.73
N ARG A 38 29.63 -42.17 -52.07
CA ARG A 38 30.52 -41.35 -51.24
C ARG A 38 30.11 -39.86 -51.24
N PRO A 39 29.86 -39.21 -52.40
CA PRO A 39 29.30 -37.85 -52.44
C PRO A 39 27.96 -37.72 -51.70
N ALA A 40 27.08 -38.73 -51.81
CA ALA A 40 25.77 -38.71 -51.15
C ALA A 40 25.89 -38.72 -49.62
N LEU A 41 26.79 -39.54 -49.06
CA LEU A 41 27.07 -39.58 -47.62
C LEU A 41 27.59 -38.23 -47.11
N TRP A 42 28.54 -37.62 -47.81
CA TRP A 42 29.08 -36.30 -47.43
C TRP A 42 28.06 -35.18 -47.56
N ARG A 43 27.14 -35.25 -48.54
CA ARG A 43 26.01 -34.31 -48.65
C ARG A 43 25.04 -34.45 -47.47
N LEU A 44 24.72 -35.67 -47.05
CA LEU A 44 23.85 -35.91 -45.90
C LEU A 44 24.49 -35.42 -44.60
N LEU A 45 25.79 -35.69 -44.38
CA LEU A 45 26.53 -35.19 -43.23
C LEU A 45 26.60 -33.65 -43.22
N LEU A 46 26.83 -33.03 -44.37
CA LEU A 46 26.82 -31.57 -44.50
C LEU A 46 25.45 -30.99 -44.17
N LEU A 47 24.36 -31.55 -44.75
CA LEU A 47 22.99 -31.13 -44.45
C LEU A 47 22.64 -31.32 -42.97
N ALA A 48 23.03 -32.43 -42.35
CA ALA A 48 22.83 -32.67 -40.93
C ALA A 48 23.61 -31.67 -40.07
N SER A 49 24.85 -31.36 -40.43
CA SER A 49 25.67 -30.36 -39.71
C SER A 49 25.10 -28.95 -39.85
N LEU A 50 24.60 -28.57 -41.04
CA LEU A 50 23.92 -27.29 -41.27
C LEU A 50 22.60 -27.23 -40.50
N ALA A 51 21.81 -28.31 -40.51
CA ALA A 51 20.57 -28.38 -39.73
C ALA A 51 20.83 -28.23 -38.22
N MET A 52 21.86 -28.91 -37.69
CA MET A 52 22.29 -28.74 -36.30
C MET A 52 22.78 -27.32 -36.03
N LEU A 53 23.52 -26.70 -36.94
CA LEU A 53 23.98 -25.31 -36.82
C LEU A 53 22.79 -24.34 -36.77
N TYR A 54 21.83 -24.44 -37.70
CA TYR A 54 20.62 -23.61 -37.70
C TYR A 54 19.75 -23.85 -36.48
N TRP A 55 19.66 -25.10 -36.01
CA TRP A 55 19.00 -25.43 -34.75
C TRP A 55 19.66 -24.73 -33.56
N GLN A 56 20.98 -24.78 -33.46
CA GLN A 56 21.73 -24.06 -32.42
C GLN A 56 21.56 -22.55 -32.51
N PHE A 57 21.59 -21.97 -33.73
CA PHE A 57 21.30 -20.55 -33.93
C PHE A 57 19.89 -20.19 -33.49
N ALA A 58 18.88 -21.01 -33.82
CA ALA A 58 17.50 -20.78 -33.37
C ALA A 58 17.39 -20.82 -31.84
N LEU A 59 18.11 -21.71 -31.17
CA LEU A 59 18.17 -21.78 -29.70
C LEU A 59 18.86 -20.55 -29.08
N ILE A 60 20.01 -20.13 -29.60
CA ILE A 60 20.72 -18.95 -29.10
C ILE A 60 19.88 -17.69 -29.33
N PHE A 61 19.27 -17.57 -30.51
CA PHE A 61 18.42 -16.44 -30.85
C PHE A 61 17.16 -16.41 -29.96
N SER A 62 16.52 -17.56 -29.73
CA SER A 62 15.37 -17.63 -28.82
C SER A 62 15.76 -17.26 -27.38
N GLN A 63 16.94 -17.66 -26.92
CA GLN A 63 17.46 -17.28 -25.61
C GLN A 63 17.81 -15.78 -25.51
N PHE A 64 18.36 -15.19 -26.57
CA PHE A 64 18.65 -13.75 -26.62
C PHE A 64 17.37 -12.91 -26.55
N TRP A 65 16.34 -13.26 -27.33
CA TRP A 65 15.05 -12.57 -27.34
C TRP A 65 14.11 -12.93 -26.19
N ALA A 66 14.51 -13.88 -25.32
CA ALA A 66 13.82 -14.16 -24.07
C ALA A 66 14.16 -13.13 -22.96
N TYR A 67 15.15 -12.25 -23.17
CA TYR A 67 15.62 -11.25 -22.21
C TYR A 67 15.87 -11.80 -20.78
N PRO A 68 16.67 -12.88 -20.63
CA PRO A 68 16.92 -13.47 -19.32
C PRO A 68 17.67 -12.51 -18.38
N VAL A 69 17.25 -12.48 -17.11
CA VAL A 69 17.86 -11.67 -16.05
C VAL A 69 18.48 -12.54 -14.96
N VAL A 70 19.55 -12.05 -14.34
CA VAL A 70 20.16 -12.62 -13.14
C VAL A 70 20.10 -11.63 -11.99
N LEU A 71 20.00 -12.14 -10.77
CA LEU A 71 20.03 -11.33 -9.56
C LEU A 71 21.45 -11.27 -9.00
N THR A 72 21.93 -10.07 -8.76
CA THR A 72 23.20 -9.81 -8.08
C THR A 72 22.93 -9.08 -6.78
N MET A 73 23.67 -9.42 -5.73
CA MET A 73 23.47 -8.88 -4.39
C MET A 73 24.76 -8.18 -3.96
N SER A 74 24.66 -6.92 -3.58
CA SER A 74 25.76 -6.15 -2.99
C SER A 74 25.40 -5.71 -1.58
N MET A 75 26.43 -5.51 -0.76
CA MET A 75 26.30 -4.92 0.55
C MET A 75 27.09 -3.61 0.56
N HIS A 76 26.42 -2.53 0.92
CA HIS A 76 27.00 -1.20 0.99
C HIS A 76 26.97 -0.71 2.44
N SER A 77 27.97 0.09 2.83
CA SER A 77 28.10 0.66 4.18
C SER A 77 28.33 2.16 4.05
N GLU A 78 27.25 2.92 4.06
CA GLU A 78 27.25 4.37 3.91
C GLU A 78 26.21 4.97 4.87
N PRO A 79 26.39 6.22 5.34
CA PRO A 79 25.36 6.91 6.10
C PRO A 79 24.02 6.93 5.35
N LYS A 80 22.93 6.62 6.05
CA LYS A 80 21.59 6.60 5.46
C LYS A 80 20.73 7.74 5.99
N MET A 81 19.85 8.24 5.14
CA MET A 81 18.78 9.10 5.62
C MET A 81 17.84 8.28 6.51
N PHE A 82 17.49 8.82 7.67
CA PHE A 82 16.46 8.23 8.52
C PHE A 82 15.13 8.27 7.76
N PRO A 83 14.31 7.20 7.80
CA PRO A 83 13.06 7.16 7.05
C PRO A 83 12.03 8.16 7.60
N ALA A 84 10.97 8.37 6.83
CA ALA A 84 9.79 9.03 7.34
C ALA A 84 9.03 8.08 8.27
N VAL A 85 8.50 8.61 9.38
CA VAL A 85 7.75 7.83 10.38
C VAL A 85 6.39 8.47 10.57
N THR A 86 5.32 7.76 10.20
CA THR A 86 3.94 8.19 10.44
C THR A 86 3.40 7.53 11.70
N VAL A 87 2.78 8.32 12.58
CA VAL A 87 2.17 7.89 13.84
C VAL A 87 0.74 8.41 13.93
N CYS A 88 -0.24 7.56 14.25
CA CYS A 88 -1.66 7.94 14.38
C CYS A 88 -2.30 7.43 15.67
N ASN A 89 -3.12 8.26 16.32
CA ASN A 89 -3.71 8.00 17.64
C ASN A 89 -4.88 6.99 17.66
N LEU A 90 -5.31 6.47 16.51
CA LEU A 90 -6.47 5.56 16.38
C LEU A 90 -7.77 6.16 16.97
N ASP A 91 -7.90 7.49 16.94
CA ASP A 91 -9.05 8.21 17.49
C ASP A 91 -9.64 9.19 16.46
N PRO A 92 -10.55 8.75 15.57
CA PRO A 92 -11.16 9.59 14.55
C PRO A 92 -12.05 10.67 15.17
N TYR A 93 -11.95 11.89 14.64
CA TYR A 93 -12.67 13.03 15.18
C TYR A 93 -14.18 12.97 14.94
N ARG A 94 -14.91 13.44 15.93
CA ARG A 94 -16.33 13.81 15.78
C ARG A 94 -16.42 15.29 15.37
N PHE A 95 -16.50 15.53 14.08
CA PHE A 95 -16.76 16.88 13.56
C PHE A 95 -18.12 17.38 13.99
N GLU A 96 -18.19 18.61 14.52
CA GLU A 96 -19.45 19.18 15.03
C GLU A 96 -20.53 19.24 13.96
N LEU A 97 -20.15 19.58 12.72
CA LEU A 97 -21.04 19.71 11.56
C LEU A 97 -21.86 18.44 11.26
N VAL A 98 -21.34 17.26 11.60
CA VAL A 98 -22.00 15.96 11.38
C VAL A 98 -22.30 15.22 12.68
N SER A 99 -22.11 15.88 13.82
CA SER A 99 -22.26 15.26 15.15
C SER A 99 -23.67 14.70 15.39
N GLU A 100 -24.70 15.39 14.90
CA GLU A 100 -26.10 14.91 15.00
C GLU A 100 -26.33 13.62 14.20
N HIS A 101 -25.80 13.55 12.97
CA HIS A 101 -25.88 12.35 12.13
C HIS A 101 -25.12 11.17 12.74
N LEU A 102 -23.95 11.42 13.35
CA LEU A 102 -23.19 10.41 14.07
C LEU A 102 -23.95 9.90 15.31
N ALA A 103 -24.58 10.79 16.08
CA ALA A 103 -25.42 10.39 17.22
C ALA A 103 -26.66 9.60 16.77
N GLN A 104 -27.21 9.89 15.59
CA GLN A 104 -28.26 9.05 15.00
C GLN A 104 -27.73 7.67 14.59
N LEU A 105 -26.54 7.60 13.98
CA LEU A 105 -25.90 6.34 13.61
C LEU A 105 -25.63 5.46 14.83
N ASP A 106 -25.15 6.05 15.92
CA ASP A 106 -24.89 5.36 17.19
C ASP A 106 -26.16 4.69 17.73
N ARG A 107 -27.31 5.40 17.71
CA ARG A 107 -28.61 4.82 18.09
C ARG A 107 -29.03 3.66 17.18
N MET A 108 -28.88 3.81 15.87
CA MET A 108 -29.16 2.71 14.92
C MET A 108 -28.25 1.49 15.16
N ALA A 109 -27.02 1.74 15.61
CA ALA A 109 -26.09 0.67 15.94
C ALA A 109 -26.48 -0.04 17.25
N GLU A 110 -26.89 0.69 18.30
CA GLU A 110 -27.43 0.11 19.53
C GLU A 110 -28.64 -0.78 19.26
N GLU A 111 -29.57 -0.32 18.42
CA GLU A 111 -30.73 -1.10 17.98
C GLU A 111 -30.30 -2.38 17.24
N SER A 112 -29.30 -2.26 16.36
CA SER A 112 -28.75 -3.40 15.62
C SER A 112 -28.05 -4.42 16.52
N ILE A 113 -27.29 -3.98 17.54
CA ILE A 113 -26.67 -4.87 18.55
C ILE A 113 -27.75 -5.60 19.33
N THR A 114 -28.79 -4.87 19.76
CA THR A 114 -29.92 -5.42 20.49
C THR A 114 -30.66 -6.47 19.65
N PHE A 115 -30.90 -6.18 18.36
CA PHE A 115 -31.48 -7.13 17.42
C PHE A 115 -30.63 -8.39 17.22
N LEU A 116 -29.31 -8.24 17.04
CA LEU A 116 -28.44 -9.37 16.75
C LEU A 116 -28.15 -10.26 17.96
N TYR A 117 -28.02 -9.68 19.15
CA TYR A 117 -27.50 -10.37 20.32
C TYR A 117 -28.45 -10.39 21.52
N GLY A 118 -29.57 -9.66 21.48
CA GLY A 118 -30.46 -9.50 22.63
C GLY A 118 -29.82 -8.74 23.80
N ILE A 119 -28.70 -8.05 23.56
CA ILE A 119 -28.00 -7.27 24.58
C ILE A 119 -28.77 -5.97 24.73
N ASN A 120 -29.46 -5.82 25.86
CA ASN A 120 -30.06 -4.55 26.23
C ASN A 120 -28.92 -3.63 26.71
N THR A 121 -28.30 -2.94 25.75
CA THR A 121 -27.27 -1.95 26.07
C THR A 121 -27.98 -0.80 26.79
N SER A 122 -27.93 -0.78 28.12
CA SER A 122 -28.32 0.41 28.88
C SER A 122 -27.53 1.57 28.29
N ALA A 123 -28.20 2.60 27.77
CA ALA A 123 -27.71 3.80 27.05
C ALA A 123 -26.41 4.45 27.58
N ARG A 124 -25.30 3.71 27.60
CA ARG A 124 -24.00 4.07 28.18
C ARG A 124 -22.84 3.75 27.24
N LEU A 125 -23.10 3.08 26.10
CA LEU A 125 -22.04 2.65 25.18
C LEU A 125 -21.54 3.83 24.32
N PHE A 126 -22.41 4.81 24.02
CA PHE A 126 -22.09 5.96 23.15
C PHE A 126 -22.24 7.35 23.82
N HIS A 127 -22.68 7.42 25.09
CA HIS A 127 -22.75 8.67 25.85
C HIS A 127 -21.36 9.07 26.37
N LEU A 128 -20.50 9.55 25.46
CA LEU A 128 -19.26 10.26 25.77
C LEU A 128 -19.55 11.77 25.92
N LYS A 129 -18.85 12.44 26.84
CA LYS A 129 -18.88 13.91 26.96
C LYS A 129 -18.16 14.49 25.74
N ASP A 130 -18.91 14.86 24.70
CA ASP A 130 -18.34 15.38 23.44
C ASP A 130 -17.45 16.61 23.68
N ARG A 131 -16.19 16.53 23.27
CA ARG A 131 -15.36 17.68 22.90
C ARG A 131 -15.65 17.96 21.42
N LYS A 132 -16.64 18.80 21.14
CA LYS A 132 -17.06 19.14 19.76
C LYS A 132 -16.02 20.06 19.10
N ILE A 133 -15.69 19.79 17.82
CA ILE A 133 -14.77 20.60 17.01
C ILE A 133 -15.57 21.59 16.16
N HIS A 134 -15.44 22.89 16.44
CA HIS A 134 -16.14 23.97 15.75
C HIS A 134 -15.37 24.41 14.49
N VAL A 135 -15.77 23.94 13.31
CA VAL A 135 -15.12 24.35 12.06
C VAL A 135 -15.76 25.64 11.54
N GLN A 136 -14.98 26.72 11.39
CA GLN A 136 -15.39 27.91 10.64
C GLN A 136 -15.40 27.58 9.14
N ALA A 137 -16.57 27.22 8.61
CA ALA A 137 -16.74 27.05 7.17
C ALA A 137 -16.85 28.41 6.48
N LEU A 138 -16.04 28.66 5.44
CA LEU A 138 -16.20 29.79 4.50
C LEU A 138 -17.40 29.62 3.55
N ALA A 139 -18.31 28.68 3.83
CA ALA A 139 -19.51 28.45 3.05
C ALA A 139 -20.68 28.09 3.98
N ASN A 140 -21.83 28.71 3.73
CA ASN A 140 -23.12 28.33 4.30
C ASN A 140 -23.40 26.85 4.01
N LEU A 141 -23.03 25.94 4.91
CA LEU A 141 -23.73 24.66 5.04
C LEU A 141 -25.12 24.95 5.60
N SER A 142 -25.97 25.51 4.74
CA SER A 142 -27.41 25.42 4.87
C SER A 142 -27.71 23.94 5.09
N SER A 143 -28.25 23.60 6.27
CA SER A 143 -28.73 22.27 6.67
C SER A 143 -28.93 21.33 5.47
N SER A 144 -27.90 20.57 5.12
CA SER A 144 -27.99 19.63 4.01
C SER A 144 -29.08 18.63 4.39
N GLY A 145 -30.08 18.43 3.53
CA GLY A 145 -31.15 17.44 3.69
C GLY A 145 -30.68 15.98 3.70
N PHE A 146 -29.44 15.72 4.11
CA PHE A 146 -28.87 14.41 4.35
C PHE A 146 -29.65 13.71 5.47
N LYS A 147 -29.97 12.44 5.25
CA LYS A 147 -30.81 11.63 6.14
C LYS A 147 -30.27 10.22 6.12
N LEU A 148 -30.04 9.63 7.30
CA LEU A 148 -29.59 8.25 7.36
C LEU A 148 -30.62 7.29 6.75
N SER A 149 -30.13 6.40 5.87
CA SER A 149 -30.98 5.43 5.19
C SER A 149 -31.22 4.19 6.05
N GLN A 150 -32.49 3.90 6.36
CA GLN A 150 -32.90 2.68 7.04
C GLN A 150 -32.95 1.44 6.12
N ASN A 151 -32.80 1.63 4.80
CA ASN A 151 -32.87 0.54 3.82
C ASN A 151 -31.70 -0.46 3.94
N PHE A 152 -30.62 -0.06 4.62
CA PHE A 152 -29.43 -0.88 4.81
C PHE A 152 -29.41 -1.56 6.18
N SER A 153 -30.53 -2.04 6.70
CA SER A 153 -30.57 -2.72 8.01
C SER A 153 -29.83 -4.07 8.00
N LEU A 154 -29.28 -4.45 9.16
CA LEU A 154 -28.66 -5.76 9.35
C LEU A 154 -29.72 -6.84 9.50
N LEU A 155 -29.53 -7.94 8.76
CA LEU A 155 -30.46 -9.06 8.68
C LEU A 155 -29.71 -10.36 8.98
N ARG A 156 -30.38 -11.26 9.73
CA ARG A 156 -29.89 -12.61 9.96
C ARG A 156 -30.37 -13.51 8.83
N MET A 157 -29.43 -14.21 8.20
CA MET A 157 -29.68 -15.19 7.15
C MET A 157 -29.25 -16.57 7.61
N SER A 158 -30.03 -17.58 7.29
CA SER A 158 -29.68 -18.99 7.53
C SER A 158 -29.65 -19.75 6.22
N ASP A 159 -28.52 -20.38 5.94
CA ASP A 159 -28.32 -21.24 4.77
C ASP A 159 -28.04 -22.68 5.24
N LEU A 160 -28.57 -23.67 4.52
CA LEU A 160 -28.25 -25.09 4.74
C LEU A 160 -27.18 -25.51 3.72
N ARG A 161 -25.91 -25.42 4.12
CA ARG A 161 -24.78 -25.94 3.32
C ARG A 161 -24.29 -27.25 3.93
N SER A 162 -24.23 -28.31 3.11
CA SER A 162 -23.71 -29.63 3.49
C SER A 162 -24.34 -30.23 4.77
N GLY A 163 -25.65 -30.03 4.96
CA GLY A 163 -26.39 -30.55 6.12
C GLY A 163 -26.13 -29.80 7.44
N LYS A 164 -25.34 -28.72 7.43
CA LYS A 164 -25.12 -27.84 8.60
C LYS A 164 -25.82 -26.50 8.41
N LYS A 165 -26.50 -26.02 9.46
CA LYS A 165 -27.14 -24.70 9.48
C LYS A 165 -26.07 -23.63 9.68
N HIS A 166 -25.77 -22.87 8.63
CA HIS A 166 -24.87 -21.73 8.70
C HIS A 166 -25.68 -20.45 8.89
N SER A 167 -25.53 -19.81 10.05
CA SER A 167 -26.06 -18.47 10.28
C SER A 167 -25.05 -17.45 9.77
N SER A 168 -25.50 -16.48 9.01
CA SER A 168 -24.72 -15.32 8.57
C SER A 168 -25.51 -14.04 8.84
N VAL A 169 -24.80 -12.92 8.91
CA VAL A 169 -25.40 -11.60 9.12
C VAL A 169 -24.94 -10.69 8.00
N GLY A 170 -25.81 -9.83 7.50
CA GLY A 170 -25.46 -8.92 6.41
C GLY A 170 -26.53 -7.90 6.11
N PHE A 171 -26.30 -7.06 5.11
CA PHE A 171 -27.27 -6.06 4.64
C PHE A 171 -27.43 -6.16 3.12
N ARG A 172 -28.61 -5.75 2.64
CA ARG A 172 -28.99 -5.84 1.23
C ARG A 172 -28.47 -4.63 0.46
N LEU A 173 -27.93 -4.86 -0.73
CA LEU A 173 -27.49 -3.84 -1.67
C LEU A 173 -28.19 -4.07 -3.00
N CYS A 174 -28.68 -2.99 -3.62
CA CYS A 174 -29.41 -3.03 -4.87
C CYS A 174 -28.89 -1.99 -5.86
N ASN A 175 -29.01 -2.27 -7.15
CA ASN A 175 -28.78 -1.30 -8.21
C ASN A 175 -29.86 -0.19 -8.21
N SER A 176 -29.70 0.84 -9.05
CA SER A 176 -30.61 1.99 -9.11
C SER A 176 -32.06 1.63 -9.48
N THR A 177 -32.28 0.54 -10.23
CA THR A 177 -33.62 0.07 -10.59
C THR A 177 -34.26 -0.85 -9.54
N GLY A 178 -33.50 -1.28 -8.53
CA GLY A 178 -33.93 -2.28 -7.54
C GLY A 178 -34.04 -3.72 -8.07
N GLY A 179 -33.75 -3.95 -9.35
CA GLY A 179 -33.91 -5.25 -10.00
C GLY A 179 -32.74 -6.22 -9.77
N ASN A 180 -31.52 -5.70 -9.58
CA ASN A 180 -30.35 -6.51 -9.24
C ASN A 180 -29.93 -6.19 -7.80
N CYS A 181 -30.03 -7.19 -6.92
CA CYS A 181 -29.65 -7.06 -5.53
C CYS A 181 -28.84 -8.26 -5.06
N PHE A 182 -27.91 -8.02 -4.14
CA PHE A 182 -27.21 -9.07 -3.41
C PHE A 182 -27.06 -8.69 -1.94
N PHE A 183 -26.80 -9.68 -1.10
CA PHE A 183 -26.50 -9.45 0.30
C PHE A 183 -24.99 -9.45 0.51
N LYS A 184 -24.47 -8.41 1.18
CA LYS A 184 -23.11 -8.42 1.69
C LYS A 184 -23.14 -9.16 3.04
N THR A 185 -22.69 -10.40 3.04
CA THR A 185 -22.80 -11.31 4.19
C THR A 185 -21.48 -11.53 4.89
N TYR A 186 -21.55 -11.76 6.21
CA TYR A 186 -20.43 -12.05 7.08
C TYR A 186 -20.76 -13.26 7.96
N SER A 187 -19.73 -14.03 8.32
CA SER A 187 -19.86 -15.17 9.24
C SER A 187 -20.10 -14.76 10.68
N SER A 188 -19.63 -13.57 11.08
CA SER A 188 -19.78 -13.03 12.43
C SER A 188 -20.66 -11.78 12.41
N GLY A 189 -21.55 -11.66 13.41
CA GLY A 189 -22.31 -10.43 13.62
C GLY A 189 -21.42 -9.24 14.02
N MET A 190 -20.24 -9.49 14.60
CA MET A 190 -19.27 -8.44 14.95
C MET A 190 -18.65 -7.85 13.68
N ASP A 191 -18.21 -8.68 12.74
CA ASP A 191 -17.68 -8.20 11.46
C ASP A 191 -18.77 -7.48 10.67
N ALA A 192 -20.00 -8.01 10.69
CA ALA A 192 -21.14 -7.40 10.02
C ALA A 192 -21.45 -5.99 10.55
N ILE A 193 -21.47 -5.81 11.88
CA ILE A 193 -21.82 -4.50 12.46
C ILE A 193 -20.71 -3.47 12.26
N LEU A 194 -19.44 -3.87 12.35
CA LEU A 194 -18.31 -2.95 12.10
C LEU A 194 -18.30 -2.46 10.65
N GLU A 195 -18.47 -3.37 9.69
CA GLU A 195 -18.52 -3.00 8.27
C GLU A 195 -19.78 -2.21 7.89
N TRP A 196 -20.91 -2.52 8.53
CA TRP A 196 -22.15 -1.75 8.38
C TRP A 196 -22.02 -0.33 8.93
N TYR A 197 -21.41 -0.17 10.12
CA TYR A 197 -21.18 1.13 10.72
C TYR A 197 -20.22 1.97 9.86
N ARG A 198 -19.12 1.36 9.39
CA ARG A 198 -18.19 1.98 8.42
C ARG A 198 -18.89 2.44 7.15
N PHE A 199 -19.78 1.62 6.60
CA PHE A 199 -20.55 1.99 5.41
C PHE A 199 -21.37 3.27 5.64
N HIS A 200 -22.13 3.36 6.74
CA HIS A 200 -22.91 4.57 7.05
C HIS A 200 -22.01 5.76 7.39
N TYR A 201 -20.96 5.55 8.17
CA TYR A 201 -19.99 6.58 8.53
C TYR A 201 -19.42 7.27 7.29
N MET A 202 -19.05 6.51 6.24
CA MET A 202 -18.54 7.10 4.99
C MET A 202 -19.55 8.06 4.33
N ASN A 203 -20.84 7.73 4.36
CA ASN A 203 -21.89 8.59 3.78
C ASN A 203 -22.07 9.91 4.55
N ILE A 204 -21.95 9.84 5.87
CA ILE A 204 -22.01 11.02 6.76
C ILE A 204 -20.79 11.90 6.51
N MET A 205 -19.60 11.31 6.49
CA MET A 205 -18.34 12.04 6.29
C MET A 205 -18.23 12.66 4.89
N ALA A 206 -18.87 12.07 3.87
CA ALA A 206 -18.97 12.65 2.53
C ALA A 206 -19.75 13.98 2.48
N GLN A 207 -20.46 14.37 3.54
CA GLN A 207 -21.13 15.68 3.63
C GLN A 207 -20.18 16.82 4.02
N LEU A 208 -19.00 16.50 4.56
CA LEU A 208 -18.01 17.51 4.92
C LEU A 208 -17.34 18.06 3.65
N PRO A 209 -16.93 19.35 3.63
CA PRO A 209 -16.24 19.92 2.50
C PRO A 209 -14.89 19.23 2.28
N LEU A 210 -14.46 19.12 1.01
CA LEU A 210 -13.19 18.48 0.63
C LEU A 210 -11.97 19.18 1.24
N ILE A 211 -12.09 20.49 1.47
CA ILE A 211 -11.11 21.30 2.19
C ILE A 211 -11.77 21.68 3.51
N ILE A 212 -11.43 20.94 4.56
CA ILE A 212 -11.72 21.34 5.93
C ILE A 212 -10.49 22.06 6.42
N ASP A 213 -10.61 23.36 6.70
CA ASP A 213 -9.57 24.07 7.42
C ASP A 213 -9.63 23.64 8.90
N ILE A 214 -8.85 22.60 9.23
CA ILE A 214 -8.72 22.08 10.60
C ILE A 214 -7.66 22.90 11.36
N SER A 215 -7.05 23.94 10.77
CA SER A 215 -5.98 24.72 11.41
C SER A 215 -6.38 25.33 12.76
N GLN A 216 -7.66 25.66 12.96
CA GLN A 216 -8.19 26.18 14.22
C GLN A 216 -8.41 25.11 15.30
N HIS A 217 -8.35 23.83 14.94
CA HIS A 217 -8.57 22.65 15.80
C HIS A 217 -7.52 21.57 15.56
N GLU A 218 -6.30 21.93 15.16
CA GLU A 218 -5.18 21.01 15.27
C GLU A 218 -5.19 20.48 16.71
N GLU A 219 -5.37 19.16 16.90
CA GLU A 219 -4.83 18.57 18.12
C GLU A 219 -3.41 19.09 18.17
N GLN A 220 -3.12 19.78 19.26
CA GLN A 220 -1.75 20.15 19.52
C GLN A 220 -0.96 18.84 19.50
N ILE A 221 0.22 18.83 18.89
CA ILE A 221 1.02 17.60 18.82
C ILE A 221 1.15 16.98 20.22
N GLU A 222 1.15 17.81 21.25
CA GLU A 222 1.17 17.50 22.68
C GLU A 222 -0.01 16.65 23.18
N ASP A 223 -1.15 16.61 22.46
CA ASP A 223 -2.29 15.74 22.79
C ASP A 223 -2.02 14.27 22.43
N VAL A 224 -1.17 14.02 21.42
CA VAL A 224 -0.82 12.68 20.92
C VAL A 224 0.61 12.28 21.27
N VAL A 225 1.56 13.20 21.19
CA VAL A 225 2.99 13.01 21.38
C VAL A 225 3.46 13.84 22.56
N TYR A 226 3.69 13.20 23.70
CA TYR A 226 4.17 13.86 24.91
C TYR A 226 5.64 14.22 24.88
N SER A 227 6.45 13.46 24.14
CA SER A 227 7.88 13.70 23.99
C SER A 227 8.35 13.17 22.65
N CYS A 228 9.17 13.95 21.96
CA CYS A 228 9.84 13.57 20.71
C CYS A 228 11.32 13.93 20.80
N GLN A 229 12.19 12.95 20.55
CA GLN A 229 13.63 13.13 20.48
C GLN A 229 14.22 12.36 19.31
N TYR A 230 15.12 12.98 18.55
CA TYR A 230 15.91 12.32 17.52
C TYR A 230 17.39 12.61 17.78
N ASP A 231 18.23 11.58 17.79
CA ASP A 231 19.67 11.69 18.06
C ASP A 231 20.00 12.42 19.38
N GLY A 232 19.15 12.25 20.39
CA GLY A 232 19.26 12.90 21.70
C GLY A 232 18.73 14.34 21.77
N GLU A 233 18.39 14.95 20.64
CA GLU A 233 17.89 16.32 20.56
C GLU A 233 16.35 16.35 20.45
N PRO A 234 15.67 17.37 21.02
CA PRO A 234 14.22 17.50 20.90
C PRO A 234 13.80 17.82 19.46
N CYS A 235 12.72 17.19 18.99
CA CYS A 235 12.16 17.45 17.66
C CYS A 235 11.60 18.88 17.57
N ARG A 236 11.77 19.51 16.42
CA ARG A 236 11.25 20.84 16.09
C ARG A 236 9.85 20.75 15.49
N PRO A 237 9.04 21.82 15.55
CA PRO A 237 7.76 21.89 14.84
C PRO A 237 7.87 21.69 13.31
N SER A 238 9.02 22.02 12.71
CA SER A 238 9.28 21.81 11.28
C SER A 238 9.60 20.35 10.91
N ASP A 239 9.85 19.49 11.90
CA ASP A 239 10.25 18.09 11.65
C ASP A 239 9.06 17.18 11.34
N TYR A 240 7.81 17.64 11.52
CA TYR A 240 6.63 16.84 11.29
C TYR A 240 5.55 17.58 10.49
N VAL A 241 4.71 16.80 9.81
CA VAL A 241 3.51 17.27 9.13
C VAL A 241 2.30 16.57 9.72
N HIS A 242 1.29 17.33 10.10
CA HIS A 242 0.02 16.83 10.57
C HIS A 242 -0.94 16.58 9.39
N PHE A 243 -1.69 15.48 9.43
CA PHE A 243 -2.84 15.24 8.58
C PHE A 243 -3.88 14.39 9.32
N HIS A 244 -5.14 14.55 8.95
CA HIS A 244 -6.23 13.74 9.51
C HIS A 244 -6.54 12.54 8.60
N HIS A 245 -6.50 11.34 9.17
CA HIS A 245 -6.91 10.10 8.50
C HIS A 245 -8.36 9.74 8.84
N PRO A 246 -9.27 9.54 7.86
CA PRO A 246 -10.70 9.32 8.11
C PRO A 246 -11.05 8.16 9.06
N VAL A 247 -10.18 7.15 9.14
CA VAL A 247 -10.36 5.95 9.97
C VAL A 247 -9.50 5.98 11.24
N PHE A 248 -8.31 6.57 11.17
CA PHE A 248 -7.29 6.43 12.22
C PHE A 248 -7.12 7.68 13.08
N GLY A 249 -7.85 8.75 12.76
CA GLY A 249 -7.74 10.01 13.49
C GLY A 249 -6.53 10.80 13.07
N SER A 250 -5.89 11.45 14.04
CA SER A 250 -4.82 12.40 13.76
C SER A 250 -3.48 11.71 13.64
N CYS A 251 -2.81 12.04 12.53
CA CYS A 251 -1.57 11.45 12.12
C CYS A 251 -0.49 12.50 11.99
N TYR A 252 0.71 12.13 12.42
CA TYR A 252 1.91 12.96 12.33
C TYR A 252 2.97 12.18 11.57
N THR A 253 3.46 12.73 10.47
CA THR A 253 4.60 12.16 9.75
C THR A 253 5.86 12.97 10.04
N PHE A 254 6.77 12.35 10.78
CA PHE A 254 8.10 12.88 11.05
C PHE A 254 9.03 12.68 9.84
N ASN A 255 9.90 13.65 9.59
CA ASN A 255 10.93 13.63 8.55
C ASN A 255 10.38 13.34 7.14
N SER A 256 9.27 13.99 6.75
CA SER A 256 8.60 13.76 5.45
C SER A 256 8.88 14.85 4.40
N LYS A 257 8.66 16.12 4.76
CA LYS A 257 8.78 17.30 3.89
C LYS A 257 9.30 18.49 4.71
N GLY A 258 10.61 18.55 4.93
CA GLY A 258 11.26 19.68 5.62
C GLY A 258 11.91 20.65 4.64
N THR A 259 11.93 21.95 4.97
CA THR A 259 12.88 22.92 4.39
C THR A 259 14.32 22.66 4.86
N ASP A 260 14.46 21.96 5.98
CA ASP A 260 15.70 21.50 6.57
C ASP A 260 16.17 20.17 5.92
N PRO A 261 17.48 19.87 5.94
CA PRO A 261 17.98 18.59 5.46
C PRO A 261 17.34 17.44 6.25
N PHE A 262 16.99 16.35 5.55
CA PHE A 262 16.47 15.14 6.17
C PHE A 262 17.42 14.62 7.24
N TRP A 263 16.86 14.06 8.31
CA TRP A 263 17.63 13.42 9.36
C TRP A 263 18.55 12.32 8.80
N THR A 264 19.81 12.29 9.23
CA THR A 264 20.81 11.31 8.76
C THR A 264 21.28 10.41 9.90
N ALA A 265 21.10 9.11 9.73
CA ALA A 265 21.63 8.11 10.65
C ALA A 265 23.13 7.87 10.38
N THR A 266 23.98 8.46 11.22
CA THR A 266 25.45 8.29 11.14
C THR A 266 25.95 7.11 11.97
N LYS A 267 25.20 6.69 12.99
CA LYS A 267 25.52 5.57 13.87
C LYS A 267 24.31 4.67 14.07
N PRO A 268 24.47 3.34 14.07
CA PRO A 268 23.41 2.44 14.46
C PRO A 268 23.23 2.44 16.00
N GLY A 269 22.03 2.10 16.45
CA GLY A 269 21.71 1.93 17.88
C GLY A 269 20.63 2.86 18.42
N ILE A 270 20.05 2.44 19.54
CA ILE A 270 18.90 3.08 20.19
C ILE A 270 19.11 4.58 20.51
N PRO A 271 20.27 5.03 21.03
CA PRO A 271 20.47 6.44 21.38
C PRO A 271 20.40 7.40 20.19
N TYR A 272 20.72 6.91 18.99
CA TYR A 272 20.81 7.71 17.76
C TYR A 272 19.53 7.62 16.92
N GLY A 273 18.46 7.05 17.48
CA GLY A 273 17.17 6.86 16.82
C GLY A 273 16.13 7.91 17.21
N LEU A 274 14.91 7.70 16.72
CA LEU A 274 13.73 8.46 17.10
C LEU A 274 13.11 7.83 18.36
N SER A 275 12.93 8.61 19.42
CA SER A 275 12.24 8.21 20.66
C SER A 275 10.99 9.05 20.86
N LEU A 276 9.85 8.37 21.00
CA LEU A 276 8.54 8.97 21.18
C LEU A 276 7.89 8.47 22.49
N ILE A 277 7.27 9.38 23.23
CA ILE A 277 6.28 9.03 24.25
C ILE A 277 4.93 9.49 23.73
N LEU A 278 4.00 8.54 23.63
CA LEU A 278 2.74 8.72 22.95
C LEU A 278 1.58 8.51 23.91
N ARG A 279 0.53 9.29 23.72
CA ARG A 279 -0.77 9.04 24.30
C ARG A 279 -1.50 8.03 23.41
N ALA A 280 -1.83 6.89 23.99
CA ALA A 280 -2.57 5.81 23.35
C ALA A 280 -3.98 5.67 23.96
N GLU A 281 -4.47 6.73 24.60
CA GLU A 281 -5.79 6.79 25.24
C GLU A 281 -6.89 7.09 24.22
N GLN A 282 -8.01 6.38 24.32
CA GLN A 282 -9.20 6.54 23.47
C GLN A 282 -10.30 7.24 24.27
N LYS A 283 -10.15 8.54 24.52
CA LYS A 283 -11.08 9.26 25.41
C LYS A 283 -12.40 9.60 24.72
N ASP A 284 -12.38 9.88 23.42
CA ASP A 284 -13.52 10.42 22.66
C ASP A 284 -13.90 9.52 21.46
N HIS A 285 -13.64 8.22 21.63
CA HIS A 285 -13.65 7.25 20.54
C HIS A 285 -15.03 6.95 19.96
N ILE A 286 -15.08 6.74 18.64
CA ILE A 286 -16.24 6.14 17.96
C ILE A 286 -16.11 4.60 18.07
N PRO A 287 -16.75 3.95 19.07
CA PRO A 287 -16.42 2.57 19.49
C PRO A 287 -16.63 1.50 18.41
N LEU A 288 -17.44 1.80 17.39
CA LEU A 288 -17.69 0.89 16.27
C LEU A 288 -16.80 1.15 15.04
N LEU A 289 -15.98 2.21 15.05
CA LEU A 289 -15.06 2.52 13.96
C LEU A 289 -13.64 2.01 14.24
N SER A 290 -13.13 2.22 15.46
CA SER A 290 -11.81 1.69 15.88
C SER A 290 -11.86 0.94 17.22
N THR A 291 -12.19 -0.34 17.11
CA THR A 291 -12.22 -1.28 18.24
C THR A 291 -10.84 -1.58 18.87
N VAL A 292 -9.76 -0.94 18.38
CA VAL A 292 -8.37 -1.27 18.71
C VAL A 292 -7.71 -0.19 19.56
N ALA A 293 -7.50 -0.51 20.83
CA ALA A 293 -6.53 0.05 21.79
C ALA A 293 -5.10 0.27 21.28
N GLY A 294 -4.69 1.47 20.86
CA GLY A 294 -3.27 1.74 20.61
C GLY A 294 -2.94 2.94 19.75
N VAL A 295 -1.74 2.89 19.17
CA VAL A 295 -1.26 3.85 18.17
C VAL A 295 -0.81 3.08 16.94
N LYS A 296 -1.13 3.56 15.74
CA LYS A 296 -0.62 2.96 14.50
C LYS A 296 0.66 3.66 14.06
N VAL A 297 1.68 2.88 13.70
CA VAL A 297 2.98 3.36 13.24
C VAL A 297 3.30 2.78 11.87
N MET A 298 3.85 3.60 10.97
CA MET A 298 4.34 3.19 9.66
C MET A 298 5.70 3.83 9.39
N ILE A 299 6.62 3.05 8.83
CA ILE A 299 7.96 3.49 8.44
C ILE A 299 8.02 3.41 6.91
N HIS A 300 8.30 4.53 6.25
CA HIS A 300 8.21 4.62 4.80
C HIS A 300 9.22 5.61 4.21
N ASN A 301 9.32 5.64 2.89
CA ASN A 301 10.24 6.55 2.20
C ASN A 301 9.75 8.00 2.30
N HIS A 302 10.67 8.95 2.12
CA HIS A 302 10.37 10.37 2.00
C HIS A 302 9.45 10.62 0.81
N ASN A 303 8.59 11.64 0.90
CA ASN A 303 7.63 12.00 -0.14
C ASN A 303 6.70 10.83 -0.59
N GLN A 304 6.52 9.79 0.22
CA GLN A 304 5.58 8.69 -0.01
C GLN A 304 4.29 8.93 0.79
N THR A 305 3.14 8.63 0.18
CA THR A 305 1.85 8.63 0.90
C THR A 305 1.82 7.49 1.93
N PRO A 306 1.49 7.75 3.21
CA PRO A 306 1.44 6.73 4.24
C PRO A 306 0.16 5.89 4.14
N PHE A 307 0.21 4.78 3.40
CA PHE A 307 -0.90 3.81 3.32
C PHE A 307 -0.91 2.89 4.55
N LEU A 308 -1.46 3.42 5.65
CA LEU A 308 -1.48 2.82 6.98
C LEU A 308 -2.20 1.46 7.05
N GLU A 309 -3.15 1.20 6.15
CA GLU A 309 -3.87 -0.08 6.05
C GLU A 309 -3.00 -1.23 5.51
N HIS A 310 -1.96 -0.91 4.74
CA HIS A 310 -1.11 -1.89 4.06
C HIS A 310 0.18 -2.16 4.81
N GLU A 311 0.86 -1.10 5.28
CA GLU A 311 2.22 -1.18 5.85
C GLU A 311 2.30 -0.73 7.32
N GLY A 312 1.19 -0.27 7.89
CA GLY A 312 1.14 0.17 9.29
C GLY A 312 0.96 -0.98 10.29
N PHE A 313 1.57 -0.86 11.46
CA PHE A 313 1.46 -1.81 12.57
C PHE A 313 1.06 -1.12 13.87
N ASP A 314 0.42 -1.89 14.78
CA ASP A 314 -0.16 -1.34 16.01
C ASP A 314 0.81 -1.44 17.19
N ILE A 315 0.87 -0.36 17.97
CA ILE A 315 1.59 -0.26 19.23
C ILE A 315 0.60 -0.34 20.38
N ARG A 316 0.80 -1.33 21.25
CA ARG A 316 -0.01 -1.53 22.44
C ARG A 316 0.23 -0.40 23.47
N PRO A 317 -0.81 0.08 24.18
CA PRO A 317 -0.66 0.92 25.35
C PRO A 317 0.05 0.22 26.53
N GLY A 318 0.86 0.97 27.30
CA GLY A 318 1.53 0.52 28.52
C GLY A 318 2.72 -0.41 28.31
N ILE A 319 3.33 -0.33 27.14
CA ILE A 319 4.60 -0.97 26.84
C ILE A 319 5.58 0.03 26.21
N ALA A 320 6.86 -0.30 26.28
CA ALA A 320 7.90 0.28 25.47
C ALA A 320 8.18 -0.68 24.30
N THR A 321 8.05 -0.18 23.08
CA THR A 321 8.35 -0.91 21.84
C THR A 321 9.61 -0.32 21.23
N THR A 322 10.63 -1.15 21.07
CA THR A 322 11.91 -0.81 20.43
C THR A 322 11.96 -1.48 19.06
N ILE A 323 11.99 -0.69 18.01
CA ILE A 323 11.87 -1.10 16.61
C ILE A 323 13.22 -0.90 15.93
N GLY A 324 13.86 -2.01 15.59
CA GLY A 324 15.05 -2.03 14.77
C GLY A 324 14.68 -2.08 13.29
N ILE A 325 15.18 -1.12 12.52
CA ILE A 325 15.00 -1.08 11.05
C ILE A 325 16.25 -1.53 10.31
N GLN A 326 16.02 -2.20 9.18
CA GLN A 326 17.00 -2.49 8.13
C GLN A 326 16.39 -2.06 6.80
N GLN A 327 17.18 -1.39 5.97
CA GLN A 327 16.74 -0.94 4.65
C GLN A 327 17.35 -1.84 3.58
N ASP A 328 16.52 -2.35 2.69
CA ASP A 328 16.95 -3.06 1.49
C ASP A 328 16.59 -2.24 0.25
N GLU A 329 17.42 -2.32 -0.79
CA GLU A 329 17.14 -1.71 -2.08
C GLU A 329 16.92 -2.79 -3.14
N VAL A 330 15.91 -2.61 -3.99
CA VAL A 330 15.66 -3.44 -5.16
C VAL A 330 15.72 -2.58 -6.40
N ASN A 331 16.60 -2.97 -7.33
CA ASN A 331 16.82 -2.29 -8.60
C ASN A 331 16.50 -3.24 -9.76
N ARG A 332 15.46 -2.91 -10.53
CA ARG A 332 14.94 -3.68 -11.67
C ARG A 332 15.33 -3.01 -12.99
N LEU A 333 15.58 -3.79 -14.02
CA LEU A 333 16.10 -3.26 -15.30
C LEU A 333 15.06 -2.49 -16.12
N GLY A 334 13.80 -2.93 -16.07
CA GLY A 334 12.73 -2.36 -16.89
C GLY A 334 12.88 -2.64 -18.39
N GLY A 335 12.13 -1.90 -19.21
CA GLY A 335 12.18 -2.01 -20.68
C GLY A 335 11.86 -3.41 -21.19
N ASN A 336 12.76 -3.96 -22.02
CA ASN A 336 12.56 -5.29 -22.61
C ASN A 336 12.76 -6.44 -21.60
N TYR A 337 13.43 -6.19 -20.46
CA TYR A 337 13.72 -7.19 -19.43
C TYR A 337 12.59 -7.33 -18.40
N GLY A 338 11.73 -6.32 -18.26
CA GLY A 338 10.64 -6.33 -17.31
C GLY A 338 9.79 -5.07 -17.36
N LYS A 339 8.59 -5.13 -16.76
CA LYS A 339 7.68 -3.97 -16.66
C LYS A 339 7.86 -3.29 -15.30
N CYS A 340 8.58 -2.18 -15.29
CA CYS A 340 8.69 -1.29 -14.15
C CYS A 340 8.71 0.17 -14.60
N THR A 341 8.35 1.09 -13.71
CA THR A 341 8.41 2.55 -13.93
C THR A 341 9.43 3.19 -12.98
N ARG A 342 10.08 4.27 -13.40
CA ARG A 342 11.06 4.98 -12.54
C ARG A 342 10.41 6.02 -11.64
N ASP A 343 9.50 6.81 -12.20
CA ASP A 343 8.88 7.99 -11.59
C ASP A 343 7.36 8.00 -11.72
N GLY A 344 6.79 7.13 -12.56
CA GLY A 344 5.36 7.05 -12.83
C GLY A 344 4.92 7.80 -14.08
N ASP A 345 5.81 8.50 -14.79
CA ASP A 345 5.44 9.37 -15.93
C ASP A 345 4.98 8.57 -17.16
N ASP A 346 5.46 7.34 -17.30
CA ASP A 346 5.08 6.39 -18.34
C ASP A 346 3.80 5.60 -18.00
N VAL A 347 3.21 5.84 -16.83
CA VAL A 347 2.01 5.14 -16.36
C VAL A 347 0.77 5.87 -16.86
N ALA A 348 -0.09 5.16 -17.61
CA ALA A 348 -1.30 5.72 -18.19
C ALA A 348 -2.35 6.19 -17.15
N VAL A 349 -2.22 5.74 -15.89
CA VAL A 349 -3.09 6.13 -14.79
C VAL A 349 -2.58 7.42 -14.16
N GLU A 350 -3.38 8.48 -14.26
CA GLU A 350 -3.12 9.73 -13.55
C GLU A 350 -3.17 9.50 -12.02
N LEU A 351 -2.06 9.80 -11.34
CA LEU A 351 -1.95 9.70 -9.89
C LEU A 351 -2.73 10.82 -9.21
N LEU A 352 -3.60 10.45 -8.27
CA LEU A 352 -4.39 11.41 -7.48
C LEU A 352 -3.66 11.86 -6.20
N TYR A 353 -2.53 11.24 -5.87
CA TYR A 353 -1.74 11.56 -4.67
C TYR A 353 -0.58 12.48 -5.03
N ASN A 354 -0.37 13.53 -4.23
CA ASN A 354 0.77 14.45 -4.37
C ASN A 354 2.03 13.90 -3.67
N SER A 355 2.51 12.75 -4.16
CA SER A 355 3.62 11.98 -3.62
C SER A 355 4.37 11.24 -4.74
N SER A 356 5.56 10.71 -4.47
CA SER A 356 6.29 9.84 -5.39
C SER A 356 5.46 8.61 -5.78
N TYR A 357 5.71 8.08 -6.98
CA TYR A 357 5.05 6.87 -7.45
C TYR A 357 5.26 5.69 -6.48
N THR A 358 4.15 5.03 -6.15
CA THR A 358 4.15 3.71 -5.52
C THR A 358 3.08 2.87 -6.19
N LEU A 359 3.24 1.54 -6.14
CA LEU A 359 2.23 0.63 -6.65
C LEU A 359 0.85 0.89 -6.02
N GLN A 360 0.81 1.14 -4.71
CA GLN A 360 -0.43 1.39 -3.98
C GLN A 360 -1.09 2.70 -4.42
N ALA A 361 -0.33 3.79 -4.59
CA ALA A 361 -0.85 5.05 -5.09
C ALA A 361 -1.48 4.91 -6.48
N CYS A 362 -0.84 4.15 -7.38
CA CYS A 362 -1.39 3.87 -8.71
C CYS A 362 -2.66 3.01 -8.64
N LEU A 363 -2.66 1.93 -7.86
CA LEU A 363 -3.82 1.04 -7.75
C LEU A 363 -5.04 1.77 -7.16
N HIS A 364 -4.85 2.57 -6.12
CA HIS A 364 -5.92 3.38 -5.53
C HIS A 364 -6.42 4.45 -6.50
N SER A 365 -5.53 5.13 -7.23
CA SER A 365 -5.91 6.12 -8.25
C SER A 365 -6.69 5.47 -9.40
N CYS A 366 -6.24 4.32 -9.91
CA CYS A 366 -6.94 3.57 -10.96
C CYS A 366 -8.33 3.13 -10.52
N PHE A 367 -8.46 2.61 -9.29
CA PHE A 367 -9.75 2.23 -8.75
C PHE A 367 -10.68 3.44 -8.58
N GLN A 368 -10.16 4.57 -8.10
CA GLN A 368 -10.93 5.80 -7.94
C GLN A 368 -11.45 6.34 -9.28
N HIS A 369 -10.60 6.37 -10.31
CA HIS A 369 -11.01 6.75 -11.67
C HIS A 369 -12.08 5.81 -12.24
N THR A 370 -11.94 4.50 -11.99
CA THR A 370 -12.94 3.49 -12.40
C THR A 370 -14.28 3.72 -11.67
N MET A 371 -14.22 4.02 -10.37
CA MET A 371 -15.40 4.29 -9.56
C MET A 371 -16.14 5.55 -10.01
N LEU A 372 -15.41 6.62 -10.36
CA LEU A 372 -16.00 7.83 -10.94
C LEU A 372 -16.68 7.54 -12.28
N ARG A 373 -16.07 6.72 -13.15
CA ARG A 373 -16.61 6.37 -14.46
C ARG A 373 -17.85 5.45 -14.39
N GLU A 374 -17.81 4.42 -13.56
CA GLU A 374 -18.90 3.41 -13.50
C GLU A 374 -19.99 3.76 -12.47
N CYS A 375 -19.64 4.37 -11.32
CA CYS A 375 -20.57 4.69 -10.24
C CYS A 375 -20.99 6.17 -10.18
N GLY A 376 -20.28 7.08 -10.85
CA GLY A 376 -20.59 8.51 -10.90
C GLY A 376 -20.16 9.32 -9.67
N CYS A 377 -19.49 8.69 -8.69
CA CYS A 377 -18.99 9.31 -7.47
C CYS A 377 -17.72 8.60 -7.00
N GLY A 378 -16.90 9.26 -6.17
CA GLY A 378 -15.64 8.67 -5.71
C GLY A 378 -15.68 8.16 -4.27
N TYR A 379 -14.78 7.22 -3.97
CA TYR A 379 -14.63 6.64 -2.65
C TYR A 379 -14.10 7.65 -1.64
N LEU A 380 -14.58 7.60 -0.39
CA LEU A 380 -14.20 8.58 0.64
C LEU A 380 -12.72 8.52 1.02
N TYR A 381 -12.15 7.32 1.11
CA TYR A 381 -10.77 7.16 1.62
C TYR A 381 -9.70 7.48 0.58
N TYR A 382 -10.08 7.74 -0.67
CA TYR A 382 -9.15 8.09 -1.73
C TYR A 382 -9.37 9.54 -2.16
N PRO A 383 -8.30 10.28 -2.51
CA PRO A 383 -8.42 11.63 -3.01
C PRO A 383 -9.30 11.68 -4.26
N LEU A 384 -9.90 12.84 -4.51
CA LEU A 384 -10.72 13.09 -5.69
C LEU A 384 -9.98 14.00 -6.67
N PRO A 385 -10.17 13.81 -7.99
CA PRO A 385 -9.79 14.81 -8.98
C PRO A 385 -10.68 16.06 -8.85
N ALA A 386 -10.21 17.19 -9.38
CA ALA A 386 -10.93 18.45 -9.34
C ALA A 386 -12.34 18.34 -9.96
N GLY A 387 -13.35 18.85 -9.25
CA GLY A 387 -14.76 18.84 -9.70
C GLY A 387 -15.54 17.56 -9.40
N ALA A 388 -14.89 16.48 -8.94
CA ALA A 388 -15.58 15.27 -8.50
C ALA A 388 -16.14 15.40 -7.07
N GLN A 389 -17.12 14.56 -6.72
CA GLN A 389 -17.73 14.50 -5.39
C GLN A 389 -17.66 13.08 -4.81
N HIS A 390 -17.60 12.99 -3.48
CA HIS A 390 -17.65 11.71 -2.78
C HIS A 390 -19.04 11.08 -2.88
N CYS A 391 -19.08 9.75 -2.79
CA CYS A 391 -20.33 9.01 -2.75
C CYS A 391 -21.10 9.23 -1.44
N ASP A 392 -22.40 9.45 -1.58
CA ASP A 392 -23.37 9.42 -0.49
C ASP A 392 -24.68 8.81 -1.01
N TYR A 393 -25.40 8.04 -0.20
CA TYR A 393 -26.63 7.37 -0.65
C TYR A 393 -27.82 8.31 -0.85
N ASN A 394 -27.73 9.58 -0.45
CA ASN A 394 -28.80 10.56 -0.71
C ASN A 394 -28.72 11.09 -2.14
N LYS A 395 -27.52 11.31 -2.67
CA LYS A 395 -27.26 11.68 -4.07
C LYS A 395 -27.12 10.45 -4.98
N HIS A 396 -26.53 9.37 -4.47
CA HIS A 396 -26.18 8.16 -5.24
C HIS A 396 -26.71 6.89 -4.54
N PRO A 397 -28.02 6.60 -4.56
CA PRO A 397 -28.61 5.51 -3.77
C PRO A 397 -28.01 4.11 -3.99
N ALA A 398 -27.46 3.86 -5.19
CA ALA A 398 -26.90 2.58 -5.58
C ALA A 398 -25.35 2.50 -5.49
N TRP A 399 -24.68 3.52 -4.93
CA TRP A 399 -23.21 3.57 -4.92
C TRP A 399 -22.60 2.36 -4.20
N GLY A 400 -23.20 1.90 -3.10
CA GLY A 400 -22.72 0.74 -2.35
C GLY A 400 -22.75 -0.54 -3.19
N HIS A 401 -23.84 -0.77 -3.92
CA HIS A 401 -23.95 -1.90 -4.84
C HIS A 401 -22.86 -1.85 -5.92
N CYS A 402 -22.66 -0.68 -6.54
CA CYS A 402 -21.63 -0.47 -7.56
C CYS A 402 -20.21 -0.70 -7.00
N PHE A 403 -19.88 -0.08 -5.86
CA PHE A 403 -18.60 -0.20 -5.19
C PHE A 403 -18.24 -1.67 -4.89
N TYR A 404 -19.14 -2.43 -4.27
CA TYR A 404 -18.83 -3.81 -3.89
C TYR A 404 -18.70 -4.74 -5.11
N GLN A 405 -19.42 -4.47 -6.21
CA GLN A 405 -19.22 -5.20 -7.47
C GLN A 405 -17.87 -4.87 -8.10
N LEU A 406 -17.51 -3.58 -8.18
CA LEU A 406 -16.21 -3.13 -8.66
C LEU A 406 -15.07 -3.69 -7.83
N TYR A 407 -15.19 -3.64 -6.50
CA TYR A 407 -14.18 -4.14 -5.58
C TYR A 407 -13.97 -5.65 -5.74
N ASN A 408 -15.05 -6.42 -5.97
CA ASN A 408 -14.94 -7.85 -6.28
C ASN A 408 -14.24 -8.09 -7.64
N ARG A 409 -14.52 -7.27 -8.65
CA ARG A 409 -13.81 -7.33 -9.94
C ARG A 409 -12.33 -6.97 -9.78
N LEU A 410 -11.98 -5.98 -8.94
CA LEU A 410 -10.60 -5.65 -8.61
C LEU A 410 -9.89 -6.85 -7.98
N ARG A 411 -10.48 -7.42 -6.93
CA ARG A 411 -9.92 -8.57 -6.19
C ARG A 411 -9.67 -9.78 -7.08
N ASN A 412 -10.58 -10.04 -8.02
CA ASN A 412 -10.47 -11.19 -8.93
C ASN A 412 -9.66 -10.86 -10.20
N HIS A 413 -8.90 -9.76 -10.23
CA HIS A 413 -8.10 -9.30 -11.37
C HIS A 413 -8.90 -9.11 -12.69
N HIS A 414 -10.21 -8.87 -12.60
CA HIS A 414 -11.06 -8.55 -13.75
C HIS A 414 -11.02 -7.05 -14.10
N LEU A 415 -10.38 -6.23 -13.27
CA LEU A 415 -10.03 -4.85 -13.60
C LEU A 415 -8.57 -4.77 -14.03
N ASN A 416 -8.31 -3.98 -15.08
CA ASN A 416 -7.00 -3.85 -15.68
C ASN A 416 -6.02 -2.99 -14.87
N CYS A 417 -6.35 -2.59 -13.63
CA CYS A 417 -5.48 -1.75 -12.79
C CYS A 417 -4.12 -2.40 -12.53
N PHE A 418 -4.07 -3.72 -12.26
CA PHE A 418 -2.81 -4.43 -12.05
C PHE A 418 -1.94 -4.55 -13.31
N GLN A 419 -2.55 -4.43 -14.50
CA GLN A 419 -1.82 -4.42 -15.77
C GLN A 419 -1.33 -3.01 -16.13
N GLN A 420 -2.07 -1.98 -15.70
CA GLN A 420 -1.75 -0.57 -15.94
C GLN A 420 -0.76 0.00 -14.92
N CYS A 421 -0.69 -0.55 -13.70
CA CYS A 421 0.19 -0.11 -12.63
C CYS A 421 1.41 -1.04 -12.49
N PRO A 422 2.54 -0.74 -13.15
CA PRO A 422 3.78 -1.50 -12.98
C PRO A 422 4.39 -1.29 -11.58
N LYS A 423 5.34 -2.14 -11.19
CA LYS A 423 6.12 -1.90 -9.96
C LYS A 423 7.16 -0.80 -10.20
N PRO A 424 7.64 -0.09 -9.17
CA PRO A 424 8.77 0.81 -9.32
C PRO A 424 10.04 0.04 -9.67
N CYS A 425 10.89 0.62 -10.54
CA CYS A 425 12.17 0.03 -10.91
C CYS A 425 13.15 0.08 -9.75
N ARG A 426 13.14 1.18 -8.98
CA ARG A 426 13.93 1.33 -7.76
C ARG A 426 13.01 1.42 -6.56
N GLU A 427 13.19 0.52 -5.61
CA GLU A 427 12.34 0.39 -4.44
C GLU A 427 13.19 0.24 -3.18
N SER A 428 12.92 1.05 -2.17
CA SER A 428 13.51 0.91 -0.83
C SER A 428 12.49 0.27 0.11
N LEU A 429 12.84 -0.86 0.70
CA LEU A 429 12.00 -1.64 1.60
C LEU A 429 12.56 -1.60 3.03
N TYR A 430 11.70 -1.30 4.00
CA TYR A 430 12.08 -1.31 5.41
C TYR A 430 11.66 -2.62 6.08
N LYS A 431 12.63 -3.43 6.44
CA LYS A 431 12.42 -4.59 7.31
C LYS A 431 12.42 -4.14 8.75
N VAL A 432 11.37 -4.48 9.48
CA VAL A 432 11.18 -4.09 10.88
C VAL A 432 11.29 -5.30 11.80
N SER A 433 11.93 -5.10 12.94
CA SER A 433 11.95 -6.08 14.04
C SER A 433 11.67 -5.36 15.34
N ALA A 434 10.79 -5.91 16.18
CA ALA A 434 10.31 -5.23 17.38
C ALA A 434 10.62 -6.04 18.64
N GLY A 435 11.25 -5.39 19.61
CA GLY A 435 11.35 -5.83 21.00
C GLY A 435 10.36 -5.06 21.87
N THR A 436 9.73 -5.71 22.83
CA THR A 436 8.77 -5.07 23.73
C THR A 436 9.10 -5.32 25.20
N ALA A 437 8.82 -4.32 26.04
CA ALA A 437 8.95 -4.42 27.48
C ALA A 437 7.81 -3.67 28.17
N LYS A 438 7.43 -4.09 29.39
CA LYS A 438 6.43 -3.35 30.17
C LYS A 438 6.97 -1.95 30.49
N TRP A 439 6.19 -0.91 30.18
CA TRP A 439 6.54 0.46 30.54
C TRP A 439 5.27 1.28 30.81
N PRO A 440 5.20 2.02 31.93
CA PRO A 440 6.21 2.10 32.99
C PRO A 440 6.35 0.80 33.82
N SER A 441 7.47 0.66 34.52
CA SER A 441 7.66 -0.38 35.54
C SER A 441 6.76 -0.12 36.76
N ALA A 442 6.51 -1.13 37.59
CA ALA A 442 5.68 -0.96 38.80
C ALA A 442 6.24 0.11 39.77
N LYS A 443 7.55 0.29 39.81
CA LYS A 443 8.21 1.30 40.66
C LYS A 443 8.28 2.68 40.02
N SER A 444 8.26 2.76 38.69
CA SER A 444 8.36 4.03 37.97
C SER A 444 7.01 4.63 37.57
N GLN A 445 5.94 3.84 37.63
CA GLN A 445 4.61 4.23 37.15
C GLN A 445 4.09 5.51 37.80
N ASP A 446 4.26 5.68 39.11
CA ASP A 446 3.69 6.82 39.84
C ASP A 446 4.37 8.13 39.46
N TRP A 447 5.71 8.18 39.51
CA TRP A 447 6.45 9.40 39.18
C TRP A 447 6.40 9.73 37.68
N VAL A 448 6.41 8.72 36.78
CA VAL A 448 6.27 8.95 35.33
C VAL A 448 4.94 9.61 35.03
N ARG A 449 3.85 9.11 35.63
CA ARG A 449 2.52 9.71 35.46
C ARG A 449 2.50 11.13 36.00
N GLN A 450 3.07 11.38 37.19
CA GLN A 450 3.12 12.72 37.78
C GLN A 450 3.93 13.71 36.91
N ALA A 451 5.05 13.27 36.34
CA ALA A 451 5.84 14.09 35.41
C ALA A 451 5.02 14.46 34.16
N LEU A 452 4.36 13.48 33.54
CA LEU A 452 3.48 13.71 32.39
C LEU A 452 2.28 14.59 32.74
N ARG A 453 1.73 14.49 33.97
CA ARG A 453 0.65 15.38 34.44
C ARG A 453 1.10 16.84 34.46
N HIS A 454 2.31 17.08 34.97
CA HIS A 454 2.84 18.43 35.13
C HIS A 454 3.28 19.03 33.79
N GLN A 455 3.86 18.23 32.90
CA GLN A 455 4.38 18.72 31.61
C GLN A 455 3.29 18.85 30.54
N ASN A 456 2.41 17.87 30.42
CA ASN A 456 1.47 17.74 29.30
C ASN A 456 0.00 17.88 29.74
N GLY A 457 -0.26 18.27 30.99
CA GLY A 457 -1.63 18.34 31.52
C GLY A 457 -2.34 16.98 31.57
N TYR A 458 -1.59 15.87 31.53
CA TYR A 458 -2.13 14.52 31.49
C TYR A 458 -3.03 14.24 32.71
N ASN A 459 -4.33 14.07 32.47
CA ASN A 459 -5.33 13.92 33.53
C ASN A 459 -6.02 12.56 33.43
N SER A 460 -5.28 11.49 33.71
CA SER A 460 -5.83 10.14 33.79
C SER A 460 -6.07 9.75 35.25
N THR A 461 -7.35 9.57 35.60
CA THR A 461 -7.81 9.11 36.93
C THR A 461 -7.85 7.58 37.03
N SER A 462 -7.47 6.87 35.98
CA SER A 462 -7.71 5.43 35.82
C SER A 462 -6.47 4.57 36.08
N SER A 463 -6.68 3.33 36.53
CA SER A 463 -5.62 2.30 36.58
C SER A 463 -5.14 1.84 35.19
N ARG A 464 -5.77 2.37 34.13
CA ARG A 464 -5.53 2.00 32.73
C ARG A 464 -4.12 2.38 32.26
N ARG A 465 -3.67 1.60 31.28
CA ARG A 465 -2.44 1.79 30.53
C ARG A 465 -2.80 2.54 29.26
N ASP A 466 -2.38 3.79 29.17
CA ASP A 466 -2.83 4.78 28.19
C ASP A 466 -1.66 5.57 27.59
N ILE A 467 -0.43 5.25 27.98
CA ILE A 467 0.80 5.79 27.42
C ILE A 467 1.63 4.67 26.78
N ALA A 468 2.28 4.95 25.67
CA ALA A 468 3.19 4.03 25.01
C ALA A 468 4.54 4.72 24.76
N LYS A 469 5.64 3.98 24.89
CA LYS A 469 6.96 4.46 24.48
C LYS A 469 7.36 3.74 23.20
N VAL A 470 7.76 4.49 22.18
CA VAL A 470 8.23 3.93 20.90
C VAL A 470 9.65 4.41 20.67
N THR A 471 10.53 3.53 20.21
CA THR A 471 11.88 3.92 19.81
C THR A 471 12.27 3.22 18.53
N ILE A 472 12.63 3.98 17.50
CA ILE A 472 12.91 3.48 16.14
C ILE A 472 14.37 3.82 15.81
N PHE A 473 15.16 2.83 15.40
CA PHE A 473 16.58 3.01 15.14
C PHE A 473 17.11 2.01 14.11
N TYR A 474 18.18 2.36 13.39
CA TYR A 474 18.88 1.42 12.53
C TYR A 474 19.65 0.39 13.35
N GLN A 475 19.38 -0.90 13.11
CA GLN A 475 20.15 -1.99 13.74
C GLN A 475 21.58 -2.05 13.21
N GLN A 476 21.72 -1.81 11.90
CA GLN A 476 22.96 -1.76 11.16
C GLN A 476 22.80 -0.69 10.09
N LEU A 477 23.88 0.01 9.74
CA LEU A 477 23.89 0.96 8.61
C LEU A 477 24.30 0.32 7.29
N ASN A 478 24.63 -0.97 7.32
CA ASN A 478 24.84 -1.74 6.10
C ASN A 478 23.47 -2.04 5.49
N TYR A 479 23.34 -1.81 4.18
CA TYR A 479 22.14 -2.15 3.43
C TYR A 479 22.45 -3.17 2.34
N GLN A 480 21.47 -4.02 2.09
CA GLN A 480 21.52 -4.99 1.01
C GLN A 480 20.85 -4.39 -0.22
N ALA A 481 21.55 -4.38 -1.34
CA ALA A 481 20.99 -3.99 -2.62
C ALA A 481 20.92 -5.21 -3.54
N VAL A 482 19.73 -5.45 -4.11
CA VAL A 482 19.48 -6.50 -5.09
C VAL A 482 19.31 -5.84 -6.45
N HIS A 483 20.17 -6.22 -7.40
CA HIS A 483 20.17 -5.68 -8.75
C HIS A 483 19.85 -6.76 -9.76
N GLU A 484 18.88 -6.50 -10.64
CA GLU A 484 18.72 -7.26 -11.88
C GLU A 484 19.82 -6.85 -12.87
N ALA A 485 20.51 -7.83 -13.44
CA ALA A 485 21.47 -7.66 -14.51
C ALA A 485 21.10 -8.56 -15.70
N PRO A 486 21.35 -8.14 -16.95
CA PRO A 486 21.11 -8.99 -18.11
C PRO A 486 22.05 -10.20 -18.06
N LEU A 487 21.53 -11.41 -18.28
CA LEU A 487 22.36 -12.63 -18.30
C LEU A 487 23.32 -12.64 -19.50
N LEU A 488 22.84 -12.09 -20.62
CA LEU A 488 23.57 -11.99 -21.89
C LEU A 488 23.80 -10.50 -22.14
N SER A 489 25.06 -10.07 -22.05
CA SER A 489 25.51 -8.69 -22.28
C SER A 489 25.95 -8.46 -23.72
#